data_AF-B0W0C5-F1
#
_entry.id   AF-B0W0C5-F1
#
_cell.length_a   1.000
_cell.length_b   1.000
_cell.length_c   1.000
_cell.angle_alpha   90.00
_cell.angle_beta   90.00
_cell.angle_gamma   90.00
#
_symmetry.space_group_name_H-M   'P 1'
#
loop_
_entity.id
_entity.type
_entity.pdbx_description
1 polymer ?
#
loop_
_entity_poly.entity_id
_entity_poly.type
_entity_poly.pdbx_seq_one_letter_code
_entity_poly.pdbx_strand_id
1 'polypeptide(L)'
;MFPKAIFICLAALAATTVYGQREASLAVIETMKSLQPLYKDLQDHVVNQLTGVKLKGSELISLLHEDVVDTKEKFVLAAVNEEGQVLDIISAQPETVNPACLAFVRSSADLNVNLAGISYTNCIKQVDESFNETLYSFYGSLQDGESLLTVARLFDMFEGENIFHDPESLIEKLNARREELLRDPVDFDDELAEHVEGFGEDLEVLKERYEECLDEGVGLLNMALNMVRTQIVQICLGQLEPTAEEPNEDE
;
A
#
# COMPACT_ATOMS: atom_id res chain seq x y z
N MET A 1 68.20 -40.51 36.69
CA MET A 1 67.28 -40.42 35.53
C MET A 1 65.96 -39.69 35.85
N PHE A 2 65.91 -38.86 36.91
CA PHE A 2 64.67 -38.23 37.43
C PHE A 2 64.34 -36.77 37.05
N PRO A 3 65.20 -35.95 36.38
CA PRO A 3 64.86 -34.53 36.15
C PRO A 3 63.82 -34.33 35.04
N LYS A 4 63.69 -35.28 34.10
CA LYS A 4 62.73 -35.18 32.98
C LYS A 4 61.27 -35.41 33.42
N ALA A 5 61.02 -36.30 34.38
CA ALA A 5 59.66 -36.58 34.87
C ALA A 5 59.08 -35.43 35.70
N ILE A 6 59.94 -34.74 36.48
CA ILE A 6 59.55 -33.58 37.30
C ILE A 6 59.22 -32.37 36.40
N PHE A 7 59.99 -32.14 35.34
CA PHE A 7 59.72 -31.08 34.37
C PHE A 7 58.41 -31.30 33.60
N ILE A 8 58.09 -32.55 33.23
CA ILE A 8 56.83 -32.88 32.54
C ILE A 8 55.62 -32.69 33.46
N CYS A 9 55.71 -33.06 34.74
CA CYS A 9 54.63 -32.82 35.71
C CYS A 9 54.43 -31.33 36.02
N LEU A 10 55.50 -30.54 36.15
CA LEU A 10 55.42 -29.09 36.34
C LEU A 10 54.88 -28.36 35.11
N ALA A 11 55.24 -28.79 33.90
CA ALA A 11 54.68 -28.25 32.67
C ALA A 11 53.19 -28.60 32.51
N ALA A 12 52.78 -29.82 32.88
CA ALA A 12 51.38 -30.23 32.88
C ALA A 12 50.55 -29.46 33.92
N LEU A 13 51.07 -29.28 35.14
CA LEU A 13 50.43 -28.49 36.19
C LEU A 13 50.33 -27.00 35.82
N ALA A 14 51.40 -26.41 35.27
CA ALA A 14 51.39 -25.03 34.79
C ALA A 14 50.42 -24.84 33.60
N ALA A 15 50.33 -25.83 32.70
CA ALA A 15 49.36 -25.81 31.61
C ALA A 15 47.91 -25.87 32.15
N THR A 16 47.64 -26.69 33.17
CA THR A 16 46.30 -26.75 33.80
C THR A 16 45.93 -25.49 34.56
N THR A 17 46.88 -24.81 35.22
CA THR A 17 46.61 -23.55 35.94
C THR A 17 46.36 -22.37 34.99
N VAL A 18 47.05 -22.33 33.84
CA VAL A 18 46.83 -21.29 32.82
C VAL A 18 45.48 -21.50 32.12
N TYR A 19 45.08 -22.73 31.87
CA TYR A 19 43.75 -23.04 31.34
C TYR A 19 42.63 -22.67 32.32
N GLY A 20 42.78 -23.01 33.61
CA GLY A 20 41.82 -22.63 34.65
C GLY A 20 41.72 -21.11 34.88
N GLN A 21 42.80 -20.35 34.66
CA GLN A 21 42.78 -18.87 34.75
C GLN A 21 42.09 -18.17 33.57
N ARG A 22 41.77 -18.88 32.49
CA ARG A 22 41.18 -18.31 31.26
C ARG A 22 39.79 -18.89 30.95
N GLU A 23 39.21 -19.63 31.89
CA GLU A 23 37.89 -20.26 31.75
C GLU A 23 36.80 -19.23 31.43
N ALA A 24 36.80 -18.06 32.09
CA ALA A 24 35.87 -16.97 31.81
C ALA A 24 36.02 -16.40 30.38
N SER A 25 37.24 -16.26 29.87
CA SER A 25 37.48 -15.84 28.48
C SER A 25 37.00 -16.88 27.46
N LEU A 26 37.06 -18.17 27.78
CA LEU A 26 36.49 -19.24 26.95
C LEU A 26 34.96 -19.22 26.97
N ALA A 27 34.36 -18.91 28.12
CA ALA A 27 32.91 -18.75 28.27
C ALA A 27 32.36 -17.59 27.42
N VAL A 28 33.12 -16.51 27.21
CA VAL A 28 32.76 -15.44 26.25
C VAL A 28 32.61 -16.02 24.84
N ILE A 29 33.56 -16.83 24.38
CA ILE A 29 33.53 -17.44 23.02
C ILE A 29 32.38 -18.44 22.89
N GLU A 30 32.10 -19.23 23.93
CA GLU A 30 30.95 -20.13 23.95
C GLU A 30 29.62 -19.36 23.89
N THR A 31 29.52 -18.27 24.65
CA THR A 31 28.36 -17.37 24.62
C THR A 31 28.18 -16.76 23.23
N MET A 32 29.25 -16.28 22.57
CA MET A 32 29.17 -15.79 21.19
C MET A 32 28.67 -16.87 20.22
N LYS A 33 29.20 -18.10 20.32
CA LYS A 33 28.77 -19.21 19.47
C LYS A 33 27.29 -19.53 19.64
N SER A 34 26.77 -19.39 20.85
CA SER A 34 25.34 -19.58 21.13
C SER A 34 24.45 -18.46 20.59
N LEU A 35 24.99 -17.24 20.38
CA LEU A 35 24.24 -16.12 19.79
C LEU A 35 24.16 -16.21 18.27
N GLN A 36 25.18 -16.75 17.60
CA GLN A 36 25.22 -16.88 16.15
C GLN A 36 23.94 -17.47 15.53
N PRO A 37 23.36 -18.60 16.01
CA PRO A 37 22.11 -19.11 15.47
C PRO A 37 20.93 -18.15 15.69
N LEU A 38 20.86 -17.43 16.83
CA LEU A 38 19.78 -16.48 17.10
C LEU A 38 19.82 -15.28 16.13
N TYR A 39 21.00 -14.77 15.81
CA TYR A 39 21.15 -13.73 14.79
C TYR A 39 20.68 -14.23 13.42
N LYS A 40 21.03 -15.48 13.06
CA LYS A 40 20.58 -16.06 11.79
C LYS A 40 19.07 -16.23 11.76
N ASP A 41 18.47 -16.74 12.84
CA ASP A 41 17.03 -16.96 12.93
C ASP A 41 16.27 -15.63 12.84
N LEU A 42 16.75 -14.57 13.51
CA LEU A 42 16.18 -13.22 13.38
C LEU A 42 16.31 -12.69 11.95
N GLN A 43 17.47 -12.85 11.31
CA GLN A 43 17.67 -12.43 9.92
C GLN A 43 16.71 -13.14 8.96
N ASP A 44 16.60 -14.45 9.08
CA ASP A 44 15.70 -15.26 8.25
C ASP A 44 14.24 -14.87 8.51
N HIS A 45 13.85 -14.63 9.78
CA HIS A 45 12.51 -14.19 10.17
C HIS A 45 12.15 -12.85 9.53
N VAL A 46 12.98 -11.81 9.72
CA VAL A 46 12.75 -10.47 9.17
C VAL A 46 12.64 -10.51 7.64
N VAL A 47 13.53 -11.23 6.95
CA VAL A 47 13.48 -11.36 5.48
C VAL A 47 12.17 -12.02 5.01
N ASN A 48 11.74 -13.10 5.68
CA ASN A 48 10.51 -13.79 5.33
C ASN A 48 9.28 -12.91 5.56
N GLN A 49 9.24 -12.19 6.69
CA GLN A 49 8.13 -11.31 7.05
C GLN A 49 8.03 -10.11 6.11
N LEU A 50 9.15 -9.42 5.83
CA LEU A 50 9.18 -8.33 4.84
C LEU A 50 8.75 -8.80 3.46
N THR A 51 9.18 -10.00 3.04
CA THR A 51 8.74 -10.59 1.77
C THR A 51 7.22 -10.82 1.78
N GLY A 52 6.68 -11.38 2.86
CA GLY A 52 5.25 -11.58 3.04
C GLY A 52 4.45 -10.28 2.97
N VAL A 53 4.97 -9.22 3.59
CA VAL A 53 4.34 -7.90 3.57
C VAL A 53 4.43 -7.21 2.22
N LYS A 54 5.56 -7.29 1.51
CA LYS A 54 5.66 -6.81 0.13
C LYS A 54 4.65 -7.50 -0.78
N LEU A 55 4.42 -8.81 -0.59
CA LEU A 55 3.41 -9.56 -1.32
C LEU A 55 1.98 -9.08 -0.99
N LYS A 56 1.64 -8.93 0.30
CA LYS A 56 0.33 -8.38 0.72
C LYS A 56 0.11 -6.97 0.20
N GLY A 57 1.11 -6.10 0.29
CA GLY A 57 1.05 -4.74 -0.26
C GLY A 57 0.80 -4.76 -1.77
N SER A 58 1.47 -5.65 -2.51
CA SER A 58 1.22 -5.84 -3.95
C SER A 58 -0.20 -6.33 -4.25
N GLU A 59 -0.78 -7.16 -3.40
CA GLU A 59 -2.18 -7.61 -3.53
C GLU A 59 -3.15 -6.47 -3.31
N LEU A 60 -2.96 -5.68 -2.24
CA LEU A 60 -3.78 -4.49 -1.95
C LEU A 60 -3.73 -3.46 -3.09
N ILE A 61 -2.55 -3.21 -3.66
CA ILE A 61 -2.38 -2.34 -4.83
C ILE A 61 -3.16 -2.88 -6.03
N SER A 62 -3.11 -4.19 -6.26
CA SER A 62 -3.85 -4.82 -7.37
C SER A 62 -5.37 -4.64 -7.19
N LEU A 63 -5.86 -4.82 -5.97
CA LEU A 63 -7.28 -4.62 -5.64
C LEU A 63 -7.71 -3.17 -5.85
N LEU A 64 -6.89 -2.20 -5.42
CA LEU A 64 -7.17 -0.78 -5.68
C LEU A 64 -7.28 -0.49 -7.18
N HIS A 65 -6.37 -1.01 -8.00
CA HIS A 65 -6.43 -0.79 -9.44
C HIS A 65 -7.68 -1.41 -10.08
N GLU A 66 -8.08 -2.61 -9.64
CA GLU A 66 -9.32 -3.25 -10.08
C GLU A 66 -10.54 -2.39 -9.68
N ASP A 67 -10.63 -1.97 -8.43
CA ASP A 67 -11.71 -1.11 -7.93
C ASP A 67 -11.78 0.23 -8.68
N VAL A 68 -10.64 0.89 -8.95
CA VAL A 68 -10.59 2.14 -9.72
C VAL A 68 -11.13 1.94 -11.14
N VAL A 69 -10.76 0.84 -11.80
CA VAL A 69 -11.22 0.54 -13.16
C VAL A 69 -12.73 0.23 -13.17
N ASP A 70 -13.19 -0.64 -12.27
CA ASP A 70 -14.58 -1.04 -12.17
C ASP A 70 -15.50 0.13 -11.83
N THR A 71 -15.07 0.98 -10.89
CA THR A 71 -15.78 2.21 -10.56
C THR A 71 -15.83 3.12 -11.78
N LYS A 72 -14.70 3.40 -12.45
CA LYS A 72 -14.71 4.22 -13.67
C LYS A 72 -15.68 3.68 -14.73
N GLU A 73 -15.68 2.37 -14.96
CA GLU A 73 -16.56 1.73 -15.94
C GLU A 73 -18.03 2.00 -15.62
N LYS A 74 -18.46 1.79 -14.37
CA LYS A 74 -19.85 2.07 -13.94
C LYS A 74 -20.26 3.51 -14.23
N PHE A 75 -19.38 4.48 -13.92
CA PHE A 75 -19.64 5.89 -14.12
C PHE A 75 -19.68 6.31 -15.59
N VAL A 76 -18.81 5.74 -16.43
CA VAL A 76 -18.84 5.94 -17.88
C VAL A 76 -20.10 5.35 -18.50
N LEU A 77 -20.48 4.13 -18.11
CA LEU A 77 -21.72 3.49 -18.57
C LEU A 77 -22.96 4.30 -18.19
N ALA A 78 -23.01 4.83 -16.96
CA ALA A 78 -24.08 5.71 -16.51
C ALA A 78 -24.18 6.98 -17.37
N ALA A 79 -23.05 7.64 -17.63
CA ALA A 79 -23.00 8.83 -18.49
C ALA A 79 -23.48 8.54 -19.93
N VAL A 80 -23.04 7.43 -20.52
CA VAL A 80 -23.45 7.01 -21.87
C VAL A 80 -24.94 6.70 -21.91
N ASN A 81 -25.50 6.06 -20.89
CA ASN A 81 -26.93 5.77 -20.82
C ASN A 81 -27.76 7.06 -20.71
N GLU A 82 -27.37 7.98 -19.83
CA GLU A 82 -28.07 9.26 -19.67
C GLU A 82 -28.00 10.13 -20.95
N GLU A 83 -26.85 10.16 -21.62
CA GLU A 83 -26.73 10.80 -22.94
C GLU A 83 -27.67 10.12 -23.95
N GLY A 84 -27.65 8.79 -24.03
CA GLY A 84 -28.50 8.02 -24.93
C GLY A 84 -29.98 8.36 -24.77
N GLN A 85 -30.48 8.42 -23.54
CA GLN A 85 -31.86 8.81 -23.25
C GLN A 85 -32.19 10.22 -23.80
N VAL A 86 -31.28 11.19 -23.64
CA VAL A 86 -31.47 12.54 -24.18
C VAL A 86 -31.46 12.53 -25.71
N LEU A 87 -30.56 11.79 -26.32
CA LEU A 87 -30.47 11.67 -27.78
C LEU A 87 -31.70 10.98 -28.38
N ASP A 88 -32.28 10.00 -27.69
CA ASP A 88 -33.53 9.35 -28.07
C ASP A 88 -34.69 10.34 -28.04
N ILE A 89 -34.81 11.14 -26.98
CA ILE A 89 -35.82 12.23 -26.89
C ILE A 89 -35.66 13.19 -28.08
N ILE A 90 -34.43 13.63 -28.38
CA ILE A 90 -34.18 14.54 -29.51
C ILE A 90 -34.57 13.91 -30.84
N SER A 91 -34.32 12.61 -31.01
CA SER A 91 -34.54 11.90 -32.28
C SER A 91 -36.01 11.50 -32.48
N ALA A 92 -36.80 11.44 -31.41
CA ALA A 92 -38.24 11.17 -31.42
C ALA A 92 -39.13 12.43 -31.60
N GLN A 93 -38.53 13.60 -31.85
CA GLN A 93 -39.31 14.83 -32.00
C GLN A 93 -40.14 14.85 -33.30
N PRO A 94 -41.36 15.42 -33.28
CA PRO A 94 -42.15 15.61 -34.49
C PRO A 94 -41.45 16.54 -35.50
N GLU A 95 -41.73 16.36 -36.79
CA GLU A 95 -41.18 17.20 -37.87
C GLU A 95 -41.55 18.70 -37.75
N THR A 96 -42.58 19.01 -36.97
CA THR A 96 -42.99 20.39 -36.66
C THR A 96 -41.98 21.14 -35.79
N VAL A 97 -41.10 20.43 -35.08
CA VAL A 97 -40.08 21.01 -34.21
C VAL A 97 -38.90 21.52 -35.04
N ASN A 98 -38.37 22.70 -34.69
CA ASN A 98 -37.29 23.33 -35.46
C ASN A 98 -36.01 22.46 -35.43
N PRO A 99 -35.54 21.91 -36.57
CA PRO A 99 -34.39 21.02 -36.61
C PRO A 99 -33.07 21.71 -36.24
N ALA A 100 -32.95 23.03 -36.47
CA ALA A 100 -31.77 23.78 -36.06
C ALA A 100 -31.70 23.91 -34.53
N CYS A 101 -32.84 24.08 -33.86
CA CYS A 101 -32.89 24.09 -32.39
C CYS A 101 -32.47 22.73 -31.81
N LEU A 102 -32.99 21.64 -32.37
CA LEU A 102 -32.61 20.29 -31.98
C LEU A 102 -31.13 19.99 -32.19
N ALA A 103 -30.52 20.51 -33.27
CA ALA A 103 -29.09 20.40 -33.49
C ALA A 103 -28.26 21.12 -32.41
N PHE A 104 -28.68 22.32 -31.99
CA PHE A 104 -28.02 23.04 -30.89
C PHE A 104 -28.12 22.28 -29.55
N VAL A 105 -29.31 21.79 -29.22
CA VAL A 105 -29.55 21.00 -28.01
C VAL A 105 -28.72 19.71 -28.02
N ARG A 106 -28.66 19.02 -29.17
CA ARG A 106 -27.81 17.83 -29.36
C ARG A 106 -26.33 18.13 -29.13
N SER A 107 -25.83 19.21 -29.74
CA SER A 107 -24.45 19.65 -29.52
C SER A 107 -24.19 20.04 -28.06
N SER A 108 -25.18 20.62 -27.38
CA SER A 108 -25.05 20.94 -25.96
C SER A 108 -24.96 19.69 -25.09
N ALA A 109 -25.71 18.63 -25.40
CA ALA A 109 -25.60 17.35 -24.69
C ALA A 109 -24.20 16.75 -24.83
N ASP A 110 -23.71 16.63 -26.07
CA ASP A 110 -22.37 16.12 -26.40
C ASP A 110 -21.25 16.90 -25.68
N LEU A 111 -21.32 18.23 -25.70
CA LEU A 111 -20.33 19.07 -24.98
C LEU A 111 -20.31 18.80 -23.47
N ASN A 112 -21.48 18.60 -22.85
CA ASN A 112 -21.55 18.33 -21.41
C ASN A 112 -21.04 16.93 -21.05
N VAL A 113 -21.28 15.93 -21.89
CA VAL A 113 -20.72 14.58 -21.73
C VAL A 113 -19.20 14.61 -21.86
N ASN A 114 -18.67 15.35 -22.83
CA ASN A 114 -17.22 15.54 -22.98
C ASN A 114 -16.60 16.24 -21.76
N LEU A 115 -17.27 17.25 -21.19
CA LEU A 115 -16.83 17.90 -19.95
C LEU A 115 -16.82 16.94 -18.75
N ALA A 116 -17.84 16.07 -18.63
CA ALA A 116 -17.86 15.02 -17.61
C ALA A 116 -16.68 14.04 -17.78
N GLY A 117 -16.35 13.66 -19.02
CA GLY A 117 -15.17 12.82 -19.31
C GLY A 117 -13.85 13.45 -18.86
N ILE A 118 -13.71 14.78 -19.00
CA ILE A 118 -12.55 15.52 -18.46
C ILE A 118 -12.57 15.48 -16.92
N SER A 119 -13.71 15.69 -16.28
CA SER A 119 -13.86 15.58 -14.83
C SER A 119 -13.42 14.20 -14.32
N TYR A 120 -13.88 13.11 -14.94
CA TYR A 120 -13.48 11.75 -14.56
C TYR A 120 -11.98 11.51 -14.74
N THR A 121 -11.37 12.10 -15.78
CA THR A 121 -9.92 12.05 -16.00
C THR A 121 -9.15 12.78 -14.89
N ASN A 122 -9.65 13.93 -14.46
CA ASN A 122 -9.05 14.68 -13.36
C ASN A 122 -9.20 13.96 -12.01
N CYS A 123 -10.29 13.24 -11.77
CA CYS A 123 -10.44 12.41 -10.57
C CYS A 123 -9.37 11.31 -10.51
N ILE A 124 -9.15 10.58 -11.62
CA ILE A 124 -8.12 9.54 -11.68
C ILE A 124 -6.72 10.12 -11.46
N LYS A 125 -6.45 11.29 -12.04
CA LYS A 125 -5.15 11.94 -11.86
C LYS A 125 -4.88 12.28 -10.39
N GLN A 126 -5.89 12.75 -9.66
CA GLN A 126 -5.75 13.02 -8.21
C GLN A 126 -5.47 11.74 -7.43
N VAL A 127 -6.14 10.64 -7.77
CA VAL A 127 -5.86 9.32 -7.17
C VAL A 127 -4.43 8.88 -7.46
N ASP A 128 -3.96 9.01 -8.70
CA ASP A 128 -2.59 8.63 -9.08
C ASP A 128 -1.53 9.44 -8.31
N GLU A 129 -1.74 10.76 -8.17
CA GLU A 129 -0.83 11.62 -7.40
C GLU A 129 -0.76 11.19 -5.93
N SER A 130 -1.91 11.00 -5.27
CA SER A 130 -1.94 10.59 -3.87
C SER A 130 -1.50 9.13 -3.65
N PHE A 131 -1.82 8.22 -4.58
CA PHE A 131 -1.38 6.83 -4.55
C PHE A 131 0.15 6.71 -4.59
N ASN A 132 0.81 7.51 -5.42
CA ASN A 132 2.26 7.54 -5.47
C ASN A 132 2.86 7.95 -4.11
N GLU A 133 2.30 8.96 -3.44
CA GLU A 133 2.75 9.37 -2.10
C GLU A 133 2.60 8.25 -1.07
N THR A 134 1.44 7.57 -1.05
CA THR A 134 1.17 6.43 -0.17
C THR A 134 2.14 5.26 -0.45
N LEU A 135 2.42 4.95 -1.72
CA LEU A 135 3.39 3.94 -2.11
C LEU A 135 4.80 4.26 -1.61
N TYR A 136 5.26 5.50 -1.80
CA TYR A 136 6.59 5.91 -1.35
C TYR A 136 6.72 5.81 0.18
N SER A 137 5.67 6.19 0.91
CA SER A 137 5.63 6.07 2.37
C SER A 137 5.75 4.60 2.81
N PHE A 138 4.90 3.73 2.25
CA PHE A 138 4.88 2.31 2.61
C PHE A 138 6.19 1.59 2.30
N TYR A 139 6.73 1.73 1.09
CA TYR A 139 8.01 1.08 0.77
C TYR A 139 9.21 1.71 1.47
N GLY A 140 9.13 3.00 1.82
CA GLY A 140 10.14 3.69 2.61
C GLY A 140 10.25 3.13 4.03
N SER A 141 9.12 2.92 4.71
CA SER A 141 9.13 2.35 6.06
C SER A 141 9.62 0.90 6.09
N LEU A 142 9.28 0.10 5.07
CA LEU A 142 9.84 -1.26 4.93
C LEU A 142 11.36 -1.26 4.74
N GLN A 143 11.91 -0.26 4.05
CA GLN A 143 13.35 -0.12 3.85
C GLN A 143 14.07 0.28 5.14
N ASP A 144 13.46 1.11 5.97
CA ASP A 144 13.99 1.42 7.31
C ASP A 144 13.99 0.16 8.20
N GLY A 145 12.95 -0.68 8.10
CA GLY A 145 12.93 -2.00 8.73
C GLY A 145 14.05 -2.93 8.25
N GLU A 146 14.38 -2.93 6.95
CA GLU A 146 15.55 -3.66 6.42
C GLU A 146 16.87 -3.13 6.99
N SER A 147 16.96 -1.84 7.32
CA SER A 147 18.16 -1.24 7.89
C SER A 147 18.47 -1.74 9.31
N LEU A 148 17.45 -2.15 10.08
CA LEU A 148 17.62 -2.73 11.43
C LEU A 148 18.44 -4.03 11.40
N LEU A 149 18.36 -4.82 10.32
CA LEU A 149 19.23 -5.99 10.09
C LEU A 149 20.72 -5.62 10.06
N THR A 150 21.04 -4.39 9.62
CA THR A 150 22.41 -3.88 9.54
C THR A 150 22.95 -3.40 10.90
N VAL A 151 22.04 -3.08 11.84
CA VAL A 151 22.35 -2.63 13.21
C VAL A 151 22.56 -3.82 14.16
N ALA A 152 22.16 -5.03 13.77
CA ALA A 152 22.39 -6.27 14.51
C ALA A 152 23.85 -6.78 14.41
N ARG A 153 24.85 -5.95 14.75
CA ARG A 153 26.27 -6.32 14.71
C ARG A 153 26.69 -7.01 16.00
N LEU A 154 26.85 -8.34 15.94
CA LEU A 154 27.37 -9.17 17.04
C LEU A 154 28.73 -8.67 17.60
N PHE A 155 29.54 -7.98 16.78
CA PHE A 155 30.90 -7.61 17.13
C PHE A 155 31.05 -6.24 17.79
N ASP A 156 30.03 -5.38 17.74
CA ASP A 156 30.10 -4.02 18.30
C ASP A 156 30.26 -4.06 19.83
N MET A 157 29.79 -5.14 20.48
CA MET A 157 29.94 -5.34 21.93
C MET A 157 31.39 -5.49 22.40
N PHE A 158 32.33 -5.71 21.48
CA PHE A 158 33.77 -5.85 21.76
C PHE A 158 34.55 -4.55 21.58
N GLU A 159 33.91 -3.47 21.12
CA GLU A 159 34.59 -2.20 20.94
C GLU A 159 35.09 -1.65 22.30
N GLY A 160 36.41 -1.51 22.42
CA GLY A 160 37.05 -1.03 23.65
C GLY A 160 37.19 -2.07 24.77
N GLU A 161 36.72 -3.30 24.58
CA GLU A 161 36.74 -4.36 25.59
C GLU A 161 37.88 -5.36 25.37
N ASN A 162 38.41 -5.94 26.45
CA ASN A 162 39.46 -6.95 26.37
C ASN A 162 39.00 -8.26 27.01
N ILE A 163 38.82 -9.28 26.16
CA ILE A 163 38.35 -10.64 26.54
C ILE A 163 39.20 -11.32 27.63
N PHE A 164 40.46 -10.91 27.79
CA PHE A 164 41.38 -11.45 28.79
C PHE A 164 41.45 -10.62 30.07
N HIS A 165 40.95 -9.38 30.06
CA HIS A 165 40.95 -8.47 31.20
C HIS A 165 39.58 -8.47 31.89
N ASP A 166 38.49 -8.31 31.12
CA ASP A 166 37.12 -8.16 31.65
C ASP A 166 36.12 -9.14 31.01
N PRO A 167 36.34 -10.47 31.11
CA PRO A 167 35.46 -11.46 30.48
C PRO A 167 34.03 -11.46 31.06
N GLU A 168 33.85 -11.13 32.34
CA GLU A 168 32.52 -11.11 32.98
C GLU A 168 31.62 -10.00 32.42
N SER A 169 32.18 -8.80 32.21
CA SER A 169 31.49 -7.66 31.55
C SER A 169 31.01 -8.04 30.16
N LEU A 170 31.86 -8.71 29.37
CA LEU A 170 31.49 -9.19 28.03
C LEU A 170 30.39 -10.25 28.08
N ILE A 171 30.42 -11.19 29.04
CA ILE A 171 29.35 -12.19 29.20
C ILE A 171 28.02 -11.52 29.56
N GLU A 172 28.03 -10.52 30.43
CA GLU A 172 26.82 -9.76 30.78
C GLU A 172 26.21 -9.06 29.55
N LYS A 173 27.04 -8.34 28.77
CA LYS A 173 26.60 -7.70 27.52
C LYS A 173 26.05 -8.71 26.52
N LEU A 174 26.72 -9.84 26.32
CA LEU A 174 26.27 -10.89 25.40
C LEU A 174 24.96 -11.54 25.84
N ASN A 175 24.74 -11.71 27.15
CA ASN A 175 23.46 -12.22 27.67
C ASN A 175 22.33 -11.19 27.54
N ALA A 176 22.59 -9.91 27.81
CA ALA A 176 21.63 -8.84 27.56
C ALA A 176 21.23 -8.81 26.07
N ARG A 177 22.19 -8.95 25.17
CA ARG A 177 21.92 -9.04 23.73
C ARG A 177 21.11 -10.27 23.35
N ARG A 178 21.31 -11.40 24.04
CA ARG A 178 20.47 -12.59 23.85
C ARG A 178 19.01 -12.28 24.14
N GLU A 179 18.73 -11.59 25.25
CA GLU A 179 17.37 -11.23 25.64
C GLU A 179 16.71 -10.26 24.65
N GLU A 180 17.49 -9.32 24.10
CA GLU A 180 17.04 -8.46 22.99
C GLU A 180 16.66 -9.28 21.76
N LEU A 181 17.56 -10.14 21.27
CA LEU A 181 17.32 -10.97 20.08
C LEU A 181 16.11 -11.91 20.21
N LEU A 182 15.71 -12.26 21.43
CA LEU A 182 14.52 -13.08 21.69
C LEU A 182 13.22 -12.25 21.69
N ARG A 183 13.29 -10.94 21.89
CA ARG A 183 12.15 -10.01 21.87
C ARG A 183 11.95 -9.37 20.49
N ASP A 184 13.04 -9.01 19.82
CA ASP A 184 13.06 -8.32 18.53
C ASP A 184 12.09 -8.91 17.47
N PRO A 185 11.91 -10.24 17.33
CA PRO A 185 10.96 -10.79 16.36
C PRO A 185 9.50 -10.38 16.59
N VAL A 186 9.07 -10.27 17.84
CA VAL A 186 7.67 -9.95 18.19
C VAL A 186 7.39 -8.48 17.92
N ASP A 187 8.28 -7.60 18.40
CA ASP A 187 8.16 -6.16 18.21
C ASP A 187 8.18 -5.81 16.70
N PHE A 188 9.03 -6.52 15.93
CA PHE A 188 9.09 -6.38 14.47
C PHE A 188 7.80 -6.84 13.77
N ASP A 189 7.23 -7.97 14.18
CA ASP A 189 5.99 -8.49 13.59
C ASP A 189 4.82 -7.55 13.84
N ASP A 190 4.72 -6.97 15.04
CA ASP A 190 3.67 -6.02 15.41
C ASP A 190 3.78 -4.71 14.61
N GLU A 191 4.98 -4.12 14.52
CA GLU A 191 5.23 -2.90 13.73
C GLU A 191 4.91 -3.11 12.24
N LEU A 192 5.32 -4.27 11.71
CA LEU A 192 5.10 -4.61 10.32
C LEU A 192 3.62 -4.87 10.02
N ALA A 193 2.86 -5.45 10.96
CA ALA A 193 1.42 -5.62 10.84
C ALA A 193 0.70 -4.26 10.81
N GLU A 194 1.07 -3.33 11.71
CA GLU A 194 0.53 -1.97 11.75
C GLU A 194 0.79 -1.22 10.43
N HIS A 195 1.98 -1.37 9.85
CA HIS A 195 2.30 -0.77 8.55
C HIS A 195 1.46 -1.29 7.39
N VAL A 196 1.14 -2.59 7.36
CA VAL A 196 0.27 -3.15 6.33
C VAL A 196 -1.17 -2.72 6.51
N GLU A 197 -1.67 -2.71 7.75
CA GLU A 197 -3.01 -2.26 8.08
C GLU A 197 -3.19 -0.79 7.70
N GLY A 198 -2.27 0.08 8.13
CA GLY A 198 -2.30 1.51 7.78
C GLY A 198 -2.21 1.75 6.28
N PHE A 199 -1.38 0.98 5.56
CA PHE A 199 -1.36 1.06 4.08
C PHE A 199 -2.71 0.68 3.48
N GLY A 200 -3.37 -0.37 3.97
CA GLY A 200 -4.71 -0.76 3.54
C GLY A 200 -5.76 0.33 3.80
N GLU A 201 -5.72 0.96 4.97
CA GLU A 201 -6.60 2.09 5.31
C GLU A 201 -6.37 3.29 4.39
N ASP A 202 -5.11 3.65 4.12
CA ASP A 202 -4.76 4.74 3.21
C ASP A 202 -5.30 4.47 1.80
N LEU A 203 -5.21 3.23 1.31
CA LEU A 203 -5.77 2.86 0.01
C LEU A 203 -7.31 2.94 -0.02
N GLU A 204 -7.99 2.57 1.05
CA GLU A 204 -9.46 2.69 1.13
C GLU A 204 -9.88 4.17 1.11
N VAL A 205 -9.17 5.04 1.83
CA VAL A 205 -9.41 6.49 1.78
C VAL A 205 -9.21 7.06 0.37
N LEU A 206 -8.22 6.56 -0.38
CA LEU A 206 -8.03 6.95 -1.78
C LEU A 206 -9.21 6.55 -2.65
N LYS A 207 -9.73 5.33 -2.46
CA LYS A 207 -10.91 4.83 -3.16
C LYS A 207 -12.15 5.65 -2.84
N GLU A 208 -12.42 5.94 -1.56
CA GLU A 208 -13.57 6.76 -1.16
C GLU A 208 -13.53 8.16 -1.80
N ARG A 209 -12.35 8.80 -1.81
CA ARG A 209 -12.16 10.10 -2.47
C ARG A 209 -12.35 10.02 -3.98
N TYR A 210 -11.96 8.91 -4.58
CA TYR A 210 -12.17 8.69 -6.01
C TYR A 210 -13.66 8.63 -6.35
N GLU A 211 -14.41 7.83 -5.59
CA GLU A 211 -15.86 7.69 -5.73
C GLU A 211 -16.57 9.04 -5.53
N GLU A 212 -16.22 9.78 -4.47
CA GLU A 212 -16.79 11.11 -4.21
C GLU A 212 -16.54 12.09 -5.37
N CYS A 213 -15.31 12.13 -5.90
CA CYS A 213 -14.98 12.98 -7.05
C CYS A 213 -15.79 12.62 -8.31
N LEU A 214 -15.99 11.33 -8.55
CA LEU A 214 -16.80 10.87 -9.69
C LEU A 214 -18.29 11.19 -9.49
N ASP A 215 -18.82 11.05 -8.28
CA ASP A 215 -20.19 11.40 -7.92
C ASP A 215 -20.49 12.88 -8.16
N GLU A 216 -19.56 13.77 -7.79
CA GLU A 216 -19.66 15.19 -8.11
C GLU A 216 -19.74 15.42 -9.63
N GLY A 217 -18.88 14.74 -10.40
CA GLY A 217 -18.88 14.79 -11.86
C GLY A 217 -20.20 14.34 -12.48
N VAL A 218 -20.79 13.24 -11.98
CA VAL A 218 -22.11 12.75 -12.39
C VAL A 218 -23.22 13.72 -12.02
N GLY A 219 -23.17 14.30 -10.82
CA GLY A 219 -24.13 15.30 -10.39
C GLY A 219 -24.19 16.49 -11.37
N LEU A 220 -23.02 16.97 -11.80
CA LEU A 220 -22.91 18.04 -12.80
C LEU A 220 -23.43 17.60 -14.18
N LEU A 221 -23.08 16.41 -14.65
CA LEU A 221 -23.58 15.88 -15.92
C LEU A 221 -25.11 15.75 -15.92
N ASN A 222 -25.69 15.16 -14.88
CA ASN A 222 -27.13 14.99 -14.75
C ASN A 222 -27.86 16.33 -14.72
N MET A 223 -27.31 17.31 -14.01
CA MET A 223 -27.85 18.68 -14.01
C MET A 223 -27.83 19.28 -15.42
N ALA A 224 -26.72 19.12 -16.14
CA ALA A 224 -26.58 19.63 -17.49
C ALA A 224 -27.54 18.95 -18.48
N LEU A 225 -27.66 17.62 -18.45
CA LEU A 225 -28.58 16.87 -19.31
C LEU A 225 -30.05 17.16 -18.98
N ASN A 226 -30.39 17.41 -17.71
CA ASN A 226 -31.71 17.91 -17.33
C ASN A 226 -31.99 19.33 -17.85
N MET A 227 -30.98 20.18 -17.93
CA MET A 227 -31.10 21.48 -18.59
C MET A 227 -31.35 21.29 -20.09
N VAL A 228 -30.67 20.35 -20.76
CA VAL A 228 -30.94 20.01 -22.16
C VAL A 228 -32.40 19.57 -22.36
N ARG A 229 -32.91 18.67 -21.51
CA ARG A 229 -34.34 18.26 -21.50
C ARG A 229 -35.27 19.48 -21.37
N THR A 230 -34.94 20.41 -20.47
CA THR A 230 -35.72 21.64 -20.29
C THR A 230 -35.70 22.53 -21.54
N GLN A 231 -34.56 22.65 -22.22
CA GLN A 231 -34.41 23.44 -23.44
C GLN A 231 -35.22 22.84 -24.61
N ILE A 232 -35.34 21.51 -24.69
CA ILE A 232 -36.21 20.85 -25.68
C ILE A 232 -37.63 21.37 -25.56
N VAL A 233 -38.20 21.39 -24.35
CA VAL A 233 -39.58 21.82 -24.12
C VAL A 233 -39.74 23.33 -24.26
N GLN A 234 -38.89 24.10 -23.59
CA GLN A 234 -39.11 25.55 -23.42
C GLN A 234 -38.60 26.38 -24.60
N ILE A 235 -37.55 25.93 -25.28
CA ILE A 235 -36.91 26.68 -26.37
C ILE A 235 -37.26 26.07 -27.72
N CYS A 236 -37.10 24.76 -27.86
CA CYS A 236 -37.40 24.09 -29.12
C CYS A 236 -38.90 23.81 -29.31
N LEU A 237 -39.72 23.99 -28.27
CA LEU A 237 -41.16 23.69 -28.28
C LEU A 237 -41.44 22.22 -28.62
N GLY A 238 -40.55 21.34 -28.18
CA GLY A 238 -40.65 19.89 -28.30
C GLY A 238 -41.32 19.23 -27.10
N GLN A 239 -41.27 17.90 -27.06
CA GLN A 239 -41.89 17.06 -26.03
C GLN A 239 -40.90 16.04 -25.45
N LEU A 240 -41.03 15.72 -24.16
CA LEU A 240 -40.15 14.72 -23.52
C LEU A 240 -40.64 13.28 -23.71
N GLU A 241 -41.95 13.12 -23.88
CA GLU A 241 -42.60 11.84 -24.13
C GLU A 241 -43.21 11.85 -25.55
N PRO A 242 -43.23 10.72 -26.26
CA PRO A 242 -43.91 10.63 -27.54
C PRO A 242 -45.41 10.90 -27.35
N THR A 243 -45.98 11.76 -28.19
CA THR A 243 -47.44 11.94 -28.28
C THR A 243 -48.08 10.60 -28.60
N ALA A 244 -48.94 10.11 -27.71
CA ALA A 244 -49.87 9.04 -28.05
C ALA A 244 -50.67 9.48 -29.29
N GLU A 245 -50.56 8.73 -30.39
CA GLU A 245 -51.43 8.93 -31.54
C GLU A 245 -52.88 8.82 -31.04
N GLU A 246 -53.65 9.92 -31.12
CA GLU A 246 -55.09 9.84 -30.94
C GLU A 246 -55.60 8.85 -32.01
N PRO A 247 -56.35 7.80 -31.63
CA PRO A 247 -56.91 6.90 -32.61
C PRO A 247 -57.82 7.73 -33.52
N ASN A 248 -57.54 7.69 -34.82
CA ASN A 248 -58.41 8.29 -35.84
C ASN A 248 -59.82 7.70 -35.66
N GLU A 249 -60.73 8.46 -35.05
CA GLU A 249 -62.16 8.20 -35.04
C GLU A 249 -62.72 8.56 -36.42
N ASP A 250 -62.41 7.76 -37.44
CA ASP A 250 -63.05 7.84 -38.75
C ASP A 250 -63.09 6.44 -39.40
N GLU A 251 -63.99 5.58 -38.91
CA GLU A 251 -64.63 4.48 -39.66
C GLU A 251 -66.12 4.36 -39.31
#